data_AF-A0A3S7DAQ0-F1
#
_entry.id   AF-A0A3S7DAQ0-F1
#
_cell.length_a   1.000
_cell.length_b   1.000
_cell.length_c   1.000
_cell.angle_alpha   90.00
_cell.angle_beta   90.00
_cell.angle_gamma   90.00
#
_symmetry.space_group_name_H-M   'P 1'
#
loop_
_entity.id
_entity.type
_entity.pdbx_description
1 polymer ?
#
loop_
_entity_poly.entity_id
_entity_poly.type
_entity_poly.pdbx_seq_one_letter_code
_entity_poly.pdbx_strand_id
1 'polypeptide(L)'
;MLLSVTRKTSLPLLALLALFSFTAMADAGGQGGVIHFTGQIVEPPCNVSLEQQRLAMSCYNTGRTQTRYYSPQELLKAPQHFKQIAAVNLHYLDEKKKLAVMDISYR
;
A
#
# COMPACT_ATOMS: atom_id res chain seq x y z
N MET A 1 49.84 -18.76 68.71
CA MET A 1 48.60 -19.54 68.63
C MET A 1 47.58 -18.75 67.82
N LEU A 2 47.15 -19.30 66.69
CA LEU A 2 46.05 -18.79 65.87
C LEU A 2 44.73 -18.86 66.66
N LEU A 3 43.96 -17.79 66.64
CA LEU A 3 42.51 -17.80 66.92
C LEU A 3 41.86 -16.92 65.84
N SER A 4 41.48 -17.51 64.70
CA SER A 4 40.16 -18.08 64.44
C SER A 4 39.11 -17.02 64.10
N VAL A 5 38.92 -16.84 62.79
CA VAL A 5 37.79 -16.18 62.14
C VAL A 5 36.46 -16.63 62.75
N THR A 6 35.66 -15.68 63.23
CA THR A 6 34.25 -15.88 63.59
C THR A 6 33.42 -14.75 62.97
N ARG A 7 33.11 -14.80 61.66
CA ARG A 7 31.94 -15.51 61.09
C ARG A 7 30.64 -15.33 61.90
N LYS A 8 30.36 -14.15 62.48
CA LYS A 8 29.05 -13.85 63.10
C LYS A 8 28.42 -12.51 62.71
N THR A 9 29.20 -11.51 62.30
CA THR A 9 28.69 -10.17 61.93
C THR A 9 28.25 -10.04 60.47
N SER A 10 28.61 -10.98 59.60
CA SER A 10 28.17 -10.99 58.20
C SER A 10 26.76 -11.55 58.00
N LEU A 11 26.27 -12.39 58.92
CA LEU A 11 24.93 -12.97 58.88
C LEU A 11 23.80 -11.94 59.08
N PRO A 12 23.83 -11.05 60.08
CA PRO A 12 22.76 -10.06 60.26
C PRO A 12 22.76 -9.00 59.15
N LEU A 13 23.93 -8.69 58.58
CA LEU A 13 24.05 -7.76 57.46
C LEU A 13 23.42 -8.32 56.17
N LEU A 14 23.64 -9.62 55.88
CA LEU A 14 22.98 -10.31 54.77
C LEU A 14 21.46 -10.38 54.95
N ALA A 15 21.00 -10.61 56.19
CA ALA A 15 19.57 -10.63 56.51
C ALA A 15 18.93 -9.25 56.34
N LEU A 16 19.64 -8.17 56.68
CA LEU A 16 19.17 -6.79 56.46
C LEU A 16 19.08 -6.44 54.97
N LEU A 17 20.06 -6.85 54.16
CA LEU A 17 20.07 -6.65 52.70
C LEU A 17 18.93 -7.40 52.00
N ALA A 18 18.56 -8.59 52.48
CA ALA A 18 17.42 -9.34 51.94
C ALA A 18 16.08 -8.62 52.15
N LEU A 19 15.94 -7.84 53.23
CA LEU A 19 14.71 -7.07 53.53
C LEU A 19 14.52 -5.84 52.62
N PHE A 20 15.55 -5.38 51.91
CA PHE A 20 15.48 -4.27 50.96
C PHE A 20 15.42 -4.73 49.49
N SER A 21 14.99 -5.97 49.25
CA SER A 21 14.80 -6.49 47.90
C SER A 21 13.53 -5.89 47.28
N PHE A 22 13.62 -4.69 46.71
CA PHE A 22 12.54 -4.12 45.91
C PHE A 22 12.47 -4.84 44.56
N THR A 23 11.38 -5.56 44.32
CA THR A 23 11.07 -6.11 43.00
C THR A 23 10.63 -4.96 42.09
N ALA A 24 11.48 -4.56 41.13
CA ALA A 24 11.05 -3.68 40.06
C ALA A 24 10.15 -4.48 39.10
N MET A 25 8.83 -4.31 39.21
CA MET A 25 7.89 -4.87 38.25
C MET A 25 7.84 -3.92 37.05
N ALA A 26 8.35 -4.35 35.89
CA ALA A 26 8.14 -3.60 34.66
C ALA A 26 6.65 -3.74 34.28
N ASP A 27 5.94 -2.62 34.23
CA ASP A 27 4.57 -2.59 33.72
C ASP A 27 4.60 -2.93 32.22
N ALA A 28 4.09 -4.11 31.87
CA ALA A 28 3.91 -4.53 30.48
C ALA A 28 2.66 -3.89 29.85
N GLY A 29 2.06 -2.89 30.50
CA GLY A 29 0.99 -2.04 29.98
C GLY A 29 1.47 -1.14 28.84
N GLY A 30 1.84 -1.74 27.71
CA GLY A 30 1.94 -1.02 26.46
C GLY A 30 0.56 -0.44 26.10
N GLN A 31 0.46 0.89 25.99
CA GLN A 31 -0.76 1.54 25.52
C GLN A 31 -1.07 1.06 24.09
N GLY A 32 -2.03 0.13 23.98
CA GLY A 32 -2.58 -0.30 22.71
C GLY A 32 -3.64 0.67 22.21
N GLY A 33 -3.75 0.82 20.89
CA GLY A 33 -4.76 1.63 20.22
C GLY A 33 -5.46 0.85 19.10
N VAL A 34 -6.48 1.44 18.49
CA VAL A 34 -7.21 0.86 17.37
C VAL A 34 -6.69 1.43 16.05
N ILE A 35 -6.29 0.57 15.12
CA ILE A 35 -5.96 0.95 13.75
C ILE A 35 -7.21 0.73 12.88
N HIS A 36 -7.72 1.81 12.29
CA HIS A 36 -8.80 1.73 11.31
C HIS A 36 -8.20 1.79 9.89
N PHE A 37 -8.33 0.69 9.15
CA PHE A 37 -8.04 0.67 7.72
C PHE A 37 -9.30 1.06 6.94
N THR A 38 -9.20 2.09 6.12
CA THR A 38 -10.27 2.52 5.21
C THR A 38 -9.80 2.44 3.78
N GLY A 39 -10.65 1.97 2.89
CA GLY A 39 -10.36 1.90 1.46
C GLY A 39 -11.64 1.63 0.67
N GLN A 40 -11.50 1.62 -0.65
CA GLN A 40 -12.59 1.30 -1.58
C GLN A 40 -12.08 0.29 -2.60
N ILE A 41 -12.94 -0.67 -2.97
CA ILE A 41 -12.70 -1.53 -4.13
C ILE A 41 -13.14 -0.75 -5.37
N VAL A 42 -12.20 -0.42 -6.24
CA VAL A 42 -12.44 0.28 -7.51
C VAL A 42 -12.18 -0.64 -8.70
N GLU A 43 -12.83 -0.35 -9.82
CA GLU A 43 -12.56 -1.07 -11.07
C GLU A 43 -11.13 -0.75 -11.56
N PRO A 44 -10.38 -1.75 -12.05
CA PRO A 44 -9.05 -1.50 -12.58
C PRO A 44 -9.10 -0.71 -13.91
N PRO A 45 -7.98 -0.08 -14.31
CA PRO A 45 -7.84 0.48 -15.65
C PRO A 45 -8.14 -0.55 -16.74
N CYS A 46 -8.60 -0.09 -17.91
CA CYS A 46 -8.84 -0.98 -19.03
C CYS A 46 -7.52 -1.49 -19.61
N ASN A 47 -7.49 -2.75 -20.04
CA ASN A 47 -6.40 -3.27 -20.85
C ASN A 47 -6.57 -2.79 -22.29
N VAL A 48 -5.51 -2.19 -22.86
CA VAL A 48 -5.53 -1.61 -24.20
C VAL A 48 -4.47 -2.30 -25.06
N SER A 49 -4.91 -2.87 -26.18
CA SER A 49 -4.06 -3.48 -27.20
C SER A 49 -4.43 -2.97 -28.59
N LEU A 50 -3.53 -3.18 -29.55
CA LEU A 50 -3.81 -2.90 -30.96
C LEU A 50 -4.12 -4.23 -31.69
N GLU A 51 -5.33 -4.35 -32.21
CA GLU A 51 -5.80 -5.52 -32.96
C GLU A 51 -6.38 -5.07 -34.30
N GLN A 52 -5.88 -5.62 -35.41
CA GLN A 52 -6.41 -5.35 -36.77
C GLN A 52 -6.52 -3.84 -37.07
N GLN A 53 -5.51 -3.06 -36.65
CA GLN A 53 -5.45 -1.59 -36.79
C GLN A 53 -6.51 -0.81 -36.00
N ARG A 54 -7.21 -1.47 -35.07
CA ARG A 54 -8.10 -0.85 -34.09
C ARG A 54 -7.56 -1.03 -32.68
N LEU A 55 -7.98 -0.17 -31.78
CA LEU A 55 -7.68 -0.29 -30.36
C LEU A 55 -8.73 -1.21 -29.74
N ALA A 56 -8.28 -2.36 -29.23
CA ALA A 56 -9.09 -3.23 -28.42
C ALA A 56 -8.96 -2.78 -26.96
N MET A 57 -10.05 -2.28 -26.39
CA MET A 57 -10.12 -1.77 -25.03
C MET A 57 -11.00 -2.70 -24.20
N SER A 58 -10.37 -3.46 -23.31
CA SER A 58 -11.01 -4.44 -22.44
C SER A 58 -11.13 -3.87 -21.03
N CYS A 59 -12.33 -3.45 -20.66
CA CYS A 59 -12.62 -2.86 -19.35
C CYS A 59 -13.41 -3.84 -18.49
N TYR A 60 -13.10 -3.90 -17.20
CA TYR A 60 -13.96 -4.57 -16.23
C TYR A 60 -15.08 -3.60 -15.84
N ASN A 61 -16.33 -3.96 -16.14
CA ASN A 61 -17.49 -3.16 -15.76
C ASN A 61 -18.58 -4.10 -15.22
N THR A 62 -19.17 -3.74 -14.08
CA THR A 62 -20.33 -4.46 -13.49
C THR A 62 -20.12 -5.98 -13.39
N GLY A 63 -18.92 -6.40 -13.00
CA GLY A 63 -18.61 -7.82 -12.74
C GLY A 63 -18.09 -8.61 -13.94
N ARG A 64 -18.00 -8.00 -15.13
CA ARG A 64 -17.59 -8.67 -16.38
C ARG A 64 -16.59 -7.84 -17.17
N THR A 65 -15.67 -8.51 -17.85
CA THR A 65 -14.81 -7.86 -18.82
C THR A 65 -15.55 -7.69 -20.14
N GLN A 66 -15.61 -6.46 -20.65
CA GLN A 66 -16.15 -6.16 -21.98
C GLN A 66 -15.06 -5.53 -22.84
N THR A 67 -14.89 -6.05 -24.05
CA THR A 67 -13.97 -5.50 -25.05
C THR A 67 -14.73 -4.64 -26.05
N ARG A 68 -14.28 -3.41 -26.23
CA ARG A 68 -14.78 -2.47 -27.23
C ARG A 68 -13.65 -2.10 -28.17
N TYR A 69 -13.97 -2.01 -29.46
CA TYR A 69 -12.99 -1.66 -30.49
C TYR A 69 -13.21 -0.22 -30.93
N TYR A 70 -12.13 0.56 -30.94
CA TYR A 70 -12.17 1.96 -31.35
C TYR A 70 -11.11 2.22 -32.40
N SER A 71 -11.42 3.05 -33.37
CA SER A 71 -10.39 3.77 -34.11
C SER A 71 -9.75 4.82 -33.21
N PRO A 72 -8.49 5.22 -33.46
CA PRO A 72 -7.84 6.29 -32.70
C PRO A 72 -8.66 7.60 -32.64
N GLN A 73 -9.35 7.94 -33.74
CA GLN A 73 -10.17 9.15 -33.84
C GLN A 73 -11.47 9.06 -33.05
N GLU A 74 -12.07 7.87 -32.93
CA GLU A 74 -13.24 7.64 -32.09
C GLU A 74 -12.90 7.79 -30.60
N LEU A 75 -11.71 7.32 -30.19
CA LEU A 75 -11.28 7.40 -28.79
C LEU A 75 -11.04 8.85 -28.34
N LEU A 76 -10.53 9.72 -29.22
CA LEU A 76 -10.45 11.16 -28.97
C LEU A 76 -11.81 11.80 -28.72
N LYS A 77 -12.86 11.24 -29.33
CA LYS A 77 -14.25 11.67 -29.17
C LYS A 77 -15.01 10.78 -28.17
N ALA A 78 -14.31 10.10 -27.27
CA ALA A 78 -14.88 9.10 -26.41
C ALA A 78 -16.19 9.57 -25.73
N PRO A 79 -17.17 8.66 -25.59
CA PRO A 79 -18.45 8.99 -24.98
C PRO A 79 -18.28 9.51 -23.55
N GLN A 80 -19.21 10.36 -23.10
CA GLN A 80 -19.08 11.13 -21.86
C GLN A 80 -18.80 10.28 -20.61
N HIS A 81 -19.36 9.07 -20.53
CA HIS A 81 -19.09 8.15 -19.42
C HIS A 81 -17.61 7.75 -19.33
N PHE A 82 -16.92 7.59 -20.46
CA PHE A 82 -15.49 7.28 -20.48
C PHE A 82 -14.65 8.50 -20.09
N LYS A 83 -15.07 9.70 -20.51
CA LYS A 83 -14.41 10.95 -20.13
C LYS A 83 -14.43 11.25 -18.63
N GLN A 84 -15.37 10.66 -17.90
CA GLN A 84 -15.46 10.80 -16.44
C GLN A 84 -14.36 10.01 -15.71
N ILE A 85 -13.90 8.89 -16.28
CA ILE A 85 -12.93 7.99 -15.67
C ILE A 85 -11.52 8.11 -16.27
N ALA A 86 -11.41 8.60 -17.51
CA ALA A 86 -10.12 8.75 -18.19
C ALA A 86 -10.09 9.92 -19.19
N ALA A 87 -8.92 10.52 -19.34
CA ALA A 87 -8.61 11.47 -20.42
C ALA A 87 -7.76 10.80 -21.50
N VAL A 88 -8.04 11.11 -22.77
CA VAL A 88 -7.30 10.57 -23.93
C VAL A 88 -6.64 11.72 -24.67
N ASN A 89 -5.33 11.61 -24.88
CA ASN A 89 -4.56 12.52 -25.72
C ASN A 89 -3.86 11.73 -26.83
N LEU A 90 -3.77 12.34 -28.01
CA LEU A 90 -3.06 11.76 -29.15
C LEU A 90 -1.98 12.74 -29.61
N HIS A 91 -0.73 12.30 -29.54
CA HIS A 91 0.42 13.07 -29.99
C HIS A 91 1.05 12.42 -31.22
N TYR A 92 1.03 13.13 -32.36
CA TYR A 92 1.70 12.65 -33.58
C TYR A 92 3.20 12.91 -33.51
N LEU A 93 3.99 11.92 -33.90
CA LEU A 93 5.46 11.99 -33.89
C LEU A 93 6.05 12.49 -35.22
N ASP A 94 5.22 12.61 -36.25
CA ASP A 94 5.65 13.08 -37.57
C ASP A 94 4.61 14.02 -38.21
N GLU A 95 5.09 14.93 -39.06
CA GLU A 95 4.24 15.91 -39.77
C GLU A 95 3.22 15.25 -40.71
N LYS A 96 3.55 14.07 -41.24
CA LYS A 96 2.68 13.27 -42.12
C LYS A 96 1.64 12.48 -41.32
N LYS A 97 1.63 12.59 -39.98
CA LYS A 97 0.71 11.94 -39.03
C LYS A 97 0.61 10.42 -39.18
N LYS A 98 1.72 9.75 -39.51
CA LYS A 98 1.77 8.28 -39.69
C LYS A 98 2.01 7.52 -38.39
N LEU A 99 2.64 8.14 -37.41
CA LEU A 99 2.97 7.58 -36.11
C LEU A 99 2.46 8.49 -35.00
N ALA A 100 1.89 7.89 -33.95
CA ALA A 100 1.37 8.62 -32.82
C ALA A 100 1.55 7.85 -31.51
N VAL A 101 1.66 8.60 -30.43
CA VAL A 101 1.58 8.13 -29.04
C VAL A 101 0.20 8.48 -28.51
N MET A 102 -0.47 7.51 -27.91
CA MET A 102 -1.77 7.69 -27.28
C MET A 102 -1.64 7.57 -25.78
N ASP A 103 -1.90 8.67 -25.08
CA ASP A 103 -1.85 8.73 -23.62
C ASP A 103 -3.27 8.61 -23.06
N ILE A 104 -3.49 7.59 -22.23
CA ILE A 104 -4.76 7.35 -21.54
C ILE A 104 -4.50 7.51 -20.05
N SER A 105 -5.01 8.60 -19.46
CA SER A 105 -4.81 8.95 -18.05
C SER A 105 -6.08 8.70 -17.26
N TYR A 106 -6.06 7.72 -16.35
CA TYR A 106 -7.18 7.41 -15.45
C TYR A 106 -7.21 8.36 -14.25
N ARG A 107 -8.42 8.66 -13.75
CA ARG A 107 -8.66 9.53 -12.59
C ARG A 107 -8.96 8.74 -11.33
#